data_AF-A0A439KVV5-F1
#
_entry.id   AF-A0A439KVV5-F1
#
_cell.length_a   1.000
_cell.length_b   1.000
_cell.length_c   1.000
_cell.angle_alpha   90.00
_cell.angle_beta   90.00
_cell.angle_gamma   90.00
#
_symmetry.space_group_name_H-M   'P 1'
#
loop_
_entity.id
_entity.type
_entity.pdbx_description
1 polymer ?
#
loop_
_entity_poly.entity_id
_entity_poly.type
_entity_poly.pdbx_seq_one_letter_code
_entity_poly.pdbx_strand_id
1 'polypeptide(L)'
;MVGYLVVLLLILAAAAYWIGRTRAIASVNGDVARLHSLPGQHGMFLALFAAGPALLAIVLWLLVTPGIESSIIADRFSSELSGMGIPQVEAFIRDARAMAF
;
A
#
# COMPACT_ATOMS: atom_id res chain seq x y z
N MET A 1 -1.62 6.16 -11.04
CA MET A 1 -0.23 5.75 -10.74
C MET A 1 -0.15 4.64 -9.67
N VAL A 2 -0.81 4.78 -8.50
CA VAL A 2 -0.81 3.75 -7.43
C VAL A 2 -1.29 2.36 -7.90
N GLY A 3 -2.26 2.30 -8.83
CA GLY A 3 -2.77 1.03 -9.36
C GLY A 3 -1.69 0.12 -9.95
N TYR A 4 -0.68 0.67 -10.64
CA TYR A 4 0.42 -0.14 -11.18
C TYR A 4 1.28 -0.78 -10.08
N LEU A 5 1.48 -0.08 -8.96
CA LEU A 5 2.20 -0.62 -7.80
C LEU A 5 1.43 -1.78 -7.17
N VAL A 6 0.11 -1.63 -7.01
CA VAL A 6 -0.74 -2.68 -6.46
C VAL A 6 -0.68 -3.93 -7.35
N VAL A 7 -0.83 -3.76 -8.67
CA VAL A 7 -0.75 -4.89 -9.62
C VAL A 7 0.62 -5.57 -9.56
N LEU A 8 1.71 -4.80 -9.53
CA LEU A 8 3.06 -5.36 -9.40
C LEU A 8 3.25 -6.14 -8.10
N LEU A 9 2.75 -5.62 -6.97
CA LEU A 9 2.83 -6.28 -5.67
C LEU A 9 2.00 -7.58 -5.63
N LEU A 10 0.85 -7.62 -6.31
CA LEU A 10 0.06 -8.85 -6.44
C LEU A 10 0.79 -9.92 -7.28
N ILE A 11 1.47 -9.51 -8.35
CA ILE A 11 2.31 -10.41 -9.16
C ILE A 11 3.47 -10.95 -8.31
N LEU A 12 4.14 -10.08 -7.54
CA LEU A 12 5.21 -10.48 -6.62
C LEU A 12 4.71 -11.44 -5.54
N ALA A 13 3.54 -11.18 -4.94
CA ALA A 13 2.92 -12.06 -3.96
C ALA A 13 2.64 -13.45 -4.56
N ALA A 14 2.08 -13.51 -5.77
CA ALA A 14 1.82 -14.76 -6.46
C ALA A 14 3.12 -15.54 -6.76
N ALA A 15 4.15 -14.86 -7.28
CA ALA A 15 5.46 -15.47 -7.51
C ALA A 15 6.09 -15.99 -6.22
N ALA A 16 6.07 -15.19 -5.15
CA ALA A 16 6.55 -15.56 -3.83
C ALA A 16 5.79 -16.77 -3.25
N TYR A 17 4.48 -16.86 -3.46
CA TYR A 17 3.68 -18.01 -3.06
C TYR A 17 4.18 -19.32 -3.71
N TRP A 18 4.35 -19.31 -5.03
CA TRP A 18 4.84 -20.50 -5.75
C TRP A 18 6.26 -20.87 -5.33
N ILE A 19 7.16 -19.90 -5.15
CA ILE A 19 8.53 -20.13 -4.69
C ILE A 19 8.53 -20.72 -3.27
N GLY A 20 7.75 -20.16 -2.35
CA GLY A 20 7.67 -20.64 -0.96
C GLY A 20 7.10 -22.05 -0.87
N ARG A 21 6.02 -22.34 -1.61
CA ARG A 21 5.42 -23.67 -1.69
C ARG A 21 6.38 -24.71 -2.26
N THR A 22 7.04 -24.40 -3.38
CA THR A 22 7.96 -25.33 -4.05
C THR A 22 9.19 -25.60 -3.20
N ARG A 23 9.75 -24.58 -2.55
CA ARG A 23 10.87 -24.74 -1.59
C ARG A 23 10.50 -25.63 -0.40
N ALA A 24 9.29 -25.48 0.15
CA ALA A 24 8.83 -26.32 1.26
C ALA A 24 8.69 -27.79 0.85
N ILE A 25 8.21 -28.08 -0.36
CA ILE A 25 8.12 -29.47 -0.85
C ILE A 25 9.53 -30.03 -1.11
N ALA A 26 10.43 -29.23 -1.69
CA ALA A 26 11.80 -29.64 -1.97
C ALA A 26 12.61 -29.92 -0.70
N SER A 27 12.37 -29.21 0.41
CA SER A 27 13.10 -29.43 1.67
C SER A 27 12.85 -30.81 2.30
N VAL A 28 11.74 -31.46 1.94
CA VAL A 28 11.38 -32.82 2.36
C VAL A 28 11.49 -33.84 1.23
N ASN A 29 12.19 -33.50 0.13
CA ASN A 29 12.34 -34.34 -1.06
C ASN A 29 10.99 -34.85 -1.63
N GLY A 30 9.92 -34.06 -1.51
CA GLY A 30 8.59 -34.43 -1.98
C GLY A 30 7.71 -35.18 -0.96
N ASP A 31 8.27 -35.64 0.16
CA ASP A 31 7.50 -36.31 1.23
C ASP A 31 6.81 -35.28 2.14
N VAL A 32 5.68 -34.75 1.66
CA VAL A 32 4.90 -33.69 2.32
C VAL A 32 4.46 -34.08 3.74
N ALA A 33 4.35 -35.37 4.07
CA ALA A 33 3.96 -35.83 5.41
C ALA A 33 5.01 -35.46 6.48
N ARG A 34 6.24 -35.16 6.08
CA ARG A 34 7.31 -34.71 6.97
C ARG A 34 7.28 -33.21 7.28
N LEU A 35 6.43 -32.43 6.61
CA LEU A 35 6.26 -31.01 6.91
C LEU A 35 5.33 -30.81 8.11
N HIS A 36 5.75 -29.97 9.06
CA HIS A 36 4.93 -29.58 10.22
C HIS A 36 3.73 -28.70 9.86
N SER A 37 3.75 -28.03 8.70
CA SER A 37 2.65 -27.23 8.19
C SER A 37 2.48 -27.45 6.68
N LEU A 38 1.26 -27.27 6.17
CA LEU A 38 0.97 -27.55 4.76
C LEU A 38 1.88 -26.71 3.84
N PRO A 39 2.33 -27.22 2.68
CA PRO A 39 3.14 -26.47 1.73
C PRO A 39 2.54 -25.11 1.33
N GLY A 40 1.21 -25.02 1.30
CA GLY A 40 0.49 -23.77 1.03
C GLY A 40 0.73 -22.68 2.08
N GLN A 41 0.95 -23.04 3.35
CA GLN A 41 1.24 -22.08 4.43
C GLN A 41 2.61 -21.43 4.25
N HIS A 42 3.62 -22.18 3.79
CA HIS A 42 4.93 -21.64 3.47
C HIS A 42 4.87 -20.65 2.29
N GLY A 43 4.06 -20.98 1.26
CA GLY A 43 3.77 -20.05 0.17
C GLY A 43 3.08 -18.78 0.65
N MET A 44 2.01 -18.92 1.44
CA MET A 44 1.26 -17.77 1.95
C MET A 44 2.10 -16.87 2.85
N PHE A 45 2.89 -17.46 3.74
CA PHE A 45 3.84 -16.74 4.58
C PHE A 45 4.80 -15.90 3.73
N LEU A 46 5.43 -16.50 2.71
CA LEU A 46 6.38 -15.79 1.87
C LEU A 46 5.71 -14.71 1.02
N ALA A 47 4.50 -14.95 0.53
CA ALA A 47 3.71 -13.95 -0.21
C ALA A 47 3.36 -12.74 0.67
N LEU A 48 2.86 -12.98 1.89
CA LEU A 48 2.56 -11.94 2.86
C LEU A 48 3.81 -11.17 3.27
N PHE A 49 4.93 -11.86 3.48
CA PHE A 49 6.18 -11.21 3.85
C PHE A 49 6.73 -10.34 2.72
N ALA A 50 6.63 -10.80 1.47
CA ALA A 50 7.14 -10.09 0.31
C ALA A 50 6.31 -8.86 -0.07
N ALA A 51 4.98 -8.96 -0.08
CA ALA A 51 4.10 -7.89 -0.57
C ALA A 51 3.32 -7.16 0.54
N GLY A 52 3.08 -7.83 1.68
CA GLY A 52 2.26 -7.30 2.77
C GLY A 52 2.75 -5.96 3.34
N PRO A 53 4.03 -5.81 3.69
CA PRO A 53 4.56 -4.54 4.21
C PRO A 53 4.40 -3.38 3.23
N ALA A 54 4.62 -3.61 1.93
CA ALA A 54 4.47 -2.58 0.91
C ALA A 54 2.99 -2.21 0.68
N LEU A 55 2.09 -3.19 0.64
CA LEU A 55 0.65 -2.94 0.57
C LEU A 55 0.15 -2.16 1.80
N LEU A 56 0.61 -2.52 2.99
CA LEU A 56 0.30 -1.80 4.23
C LEU A 56 0.79 -0.36 4.15
N ALA A 57 2.02 -0.12 3.69
CA ALA A 57 2.56 1.22 3.52
C ALA A 57 1.73 2.07 2.54
N ILE A 58 1.28 1.48 1.42
CA ILE A 58 0.39 2.17 0.47
C ILE A 58 -0.93 2.55 1.13
N VAL A 59 -1.55 1.63 1.87
CA VAL A 59 -2.81 1.91 2.58
C VAL A 59 -2.63 3.03 3.59
N LEU A 60 -1.58 2.95 4.42
CA LEU A 60 -1.28 3.99 5.40
C LEU A 60 -1.01 5.33 4.74
N TRP A 61 -0.26 5.34 3.65
CA TRP A 61 0.00 6.55 2.87
C TRP A 61 -1.30 7.17 2.37
N LEU A 62 -2.17 6.40 1.70
CA LEU A 62 -3.44 6.89 1.18
C LEU A 62 -4.38 7.47 2.26
N LEU A 63 -4.31 6.96 3.48
CA LEU A 63 -5.08 7.49 4.61
C LEU A 63 -4.50 8.80 5.15
N VAL A 64 -3.18 8.93 5.18
CA VAL A 64 -2.48 10.06 5.79
C VAL A 64 -2.29 11.23 4.82
N THR A 65 -2.07 10.95 3.53
CA THR A 65 -1.77 11.95 2.49
C THR A 65 -2.77 13.11 2.44
N PRO A 66 -4.11 12.92 2.48
CA PRO A 66 -5.05 14.03 2.37
C PRO A 66 -4.91 15.06 3.49
N GLY A 67 -4.58 14.61 4.70
CA GLY A 67 -4.34 15.48 5.85
C GLY A 67 -3.03 16.27 5.70
N ILE A 68 -1.97 15.58 5.30
CA ILE A 68 -0.66 16.21 5.04
C ILE A 68 -0.78 17.26 3.92
N GLU A 69 -1.41 16.93 2.80
CA GLU A 69 -1.66 17.87 1.70
C GLU A 69 -2.40 19.12 2.18
N SER A 70 -3.48 18.94 2.93
CA SER A 70 -4.28 20.05 3.45
C SER A 70 -3.47 20.95 4.37
N SER A 71 -2.62 20.37 5.25
CA SER A 71 -1.73 21.17 6.11
C SER A 71 -0.68 21.95 5.33
N ILE A 72 -0.08 21.35 4.29
CA ILE A 72 0.93 22.01 3.47
C ILE A 72 0.31 23.18 2.67
N ILE A 73 -0.89 22.98 2.13
CA ILE A 73 -1.62 24.03 1.39
C ILE A 73 -2.00 25.16 2.35
N ALA A 74 -2.59 24.85 3.50
CA ALA A 74 -3.01 25.85 4.47
C ALA A 74 -1.84 26.70 4.99
N ASP A 75 -0.68 26.06 5.24
CA ASP A 75 0.52 26.77 5.70
C ASP A 75 1.09 27.68 4.60
N ARG A 76 1.20 27.15 3.37
CA ARG A 76 1.76 27.88 2.21
C ARG A 76 0.91 29.08 1.78
N PHE A 77 -0.41 28.99 1.87
CA PHE A 77 -1.34 30.06 1.45
C PHE A 77 -1.98 30.79 2.64
N SER A 78 -1.33 30.75 3.80
CA SER A 78 -1.86 31.32 5.04
C SER A 78 -2.22 32.81 4.92
N SER A 79 -1.46 33.59 4.15
CA SER A 79 -1.74 35.01 3.87
C SER A 79 -3.02 35.23 3.05
N GLU A 80 -3.28 34.38 2.06
CA GLU A 80 -4.44 34.47 1.17
C GLU A 80 -5.71 33.95 1.84
N LEU A 81 -5.55 32.96 2.72
CA LEU A 81 -6.64 32.38 3.51
C LEU A 81 -6.99 33.26 4.73
N SER A 82 -6.15 34.22 5.10
CA SER A 82 -6.37 35.14 6.22
C SER A 82 -7.58 36.03 5.96
N GLY A 83 -8.70 35.72 6.62
CA GLY A 83 -9.98 36.43 6.47
C GLY A 83 -11.04 35.65 5.70
N MET A 84 -10.71 34.47 5.16
CA MET A 84 -11.69 33.55 4.60
C MET A 84 -12.45 32.80 5.69
N GLY A 85 -13.75 32.58 5.48
CA GLY A 85 -14.55 31.66 6.30
C GLY A 85 -14.20 30.20 6.01
N ILE A 86 -14.43 29.31 6.98
CA ILE A 86 -14.18 27.85 6.85
C ILE A 86 -14.69 27.27 5.51
N PRO A 87 -15.93 27.58 5.05
CA PRO A 87 -16.42 27.02 3.78
C PRO A 87 -15.65 27.49 2.54
N GLN A 88 -15.09 28.70 2.59
CA GLN A 88 -14.30 29.28 1.49
C GLN A 88 -12.91 28.63 1.43
N VAL A 89 -12.31 28.36 2.61
CA VAL A 89 -11.04 27.62 2.71
C VAL A 89 -11.20 26.19 2.18
N GLU A 90 -12.28 25.50 2.56
CA GLU A 90 -12.58 24.15 2.07
C GLU A 90 -12.78 24.12 0.55
N ALA A 91 -13.52 25.11 0.01
CA ALA A 91 -13.70 25.25 -1.43
C ALA A 91 -12.37 25.52 -2.14
N PHE A 92 -11.52 26.40 -1.60
CA PHE A 92 -10.21 26.69 -2.14
C PHE A 92 -9.31 25.44 -2.19
N ILE A 93 -9.23 24.67 -1.10
CA ILE A 93 -8.42 23.44 -1.05
C ILE A 93 -8.92 22.40 -2.06
N ARG A 94 -10.24 22.25 -2.18
CA ARG A 94 -10.85 21.33 -3.16
C ARG A 94 -10.49 21.75 -4.59
N ASP A 95 -10.60 23.04 -4.91
CA ASP A 95 -10.35 23.55 -6.25
C ASP A 95 -8.85 23.48 -6.58
N ALA A 96 -7.97 23.77 -5.62
CA ALA A 96 -6.52 23.59 -5.76
C ALA A 96 -6.15 22.12 -6.08
N ARG A 97 -6.80 21.15 -5.42
CA ARG A 97 -6.63 19.73 -5.74
C ARG A 97 -7.13 19.39 -7.14
N ALA A 98 -8.28 19.93 -7.54
CA ALA A 98 -8.86 19.68 -8.86
C ALA A 98 -8.05 20.30 -10.02
N MET A 99 -7.25 21.32 -9.77
CA MET A 99 -6.34 21.90 -10.78
C MET A 99 -5.01 21.15 -10.90
N ALA A 100 -4.59 20.47 -9.83
CA ALA A 100 -3.31 19.76 -9.79
C ALA A 100 -3.33 18.39 -10.51
N PHE A 101 -4.52 17.84 -10.80
CA PHE A 101 -4.74 16.50 -11.36
C PHE A 101 -5.82 16.53 -12.44
#